data_AF-A0A2N7W746-F1
#
_entry.id   AF-A0A2N7W746-F1
#
_cell.length_a   1.000
_cell.length_b   1.000
_cell.length_c   1.000
_cell.angle_alpha   90.00
_cell.angle_beta   90.00
_cell.angle_gamma   90.00
#
_symmetry.space_group_name_H-M   'P 1'
#
loop_
_entity.id
_entity.type
_entity.pdbx_description
1 polymer ?
#
loop_
_entity_poly.entity_id
_entity_poly.type
_entity_poly.pdbx_seq_one_letter_code
_entity_poly.pdbx_strand_id
1 'polypeptide(L)'
;MIRLPLATITSACMASLLVVATAASAQTAPAATTAAAPDAGRLHAADQTFIADGTQAVATQRDAARIATSRSIDRDVKAFAERVSTDNAKISDALRAASPRGVDVPKNDPDTAVLASINNLRGAEFDKAYIEQVALAGERKALSAFQAEIASGRDPQLKDAARKALPTIQEHYALAQELAKRKHLTAAAQ
;
A
#
# COMPACT_ATOMS: atom_id res chain seq x y z
N MET A 1 21.42 -84.63 20.24
CA MET A 1 20.50 -83.48 20.13
C MET A 1 19.27 -83.94 19.36
N ILE A 2 18.10 -83.71 19.94
CA ILE A 2 16.88 -84.53 19.86
C ILE A 2 16.08 -84.30 18.56
N ARG A 3 15.29 -85.31 18.16
CA ARG A 3 14.50 -85.42 16.93
C ARG A 3 13.12 -84.72 16.98
N LEU A 4 12.60 -84.43 15.78
CA LEU A 4 11.23 -84.10 15.28
C LEU A 4 10.04 -84.65 16.12
N PRO A 5 8.79 -84.12 16.01
CA PRO A 5 8.02 -84.09 14.74
C PRO A 5 6.96 -82.97 14.52
N LEU A 6 6.51 -82.93 13.26
CA LEU A 6 5.33 -82.28 12.69
C LEU A 6 4.04 -83.01 13.10
N ALA A 7 2.96 -82.29 13.45
CA ALA A 7 1.60 -82.83 13.44
C ALA A 7 0.52 -81.73 13.34
N THR A 8 -0.24 -81.78 12.25
CA THR A 8 -1.54 -81.12 12.04
C THR A 8 -2.66 -81.91 12.71
N ILE A 9 -3.60 -81.27 13.41
CA ILE A 9 -4.91 -81.84 13.77
C ILE A 9 -6.00 -80.77 13.64
N THR A 10 -6.97 -81.09 12.78
CA THR A 10 -8.30 -80.49 12.64
C THR A 10 -9.21 -80.83 13.82
N SER A 11 -10.04 -79.90 14.30
CA SER A 11 -11.38 -80.27 14.83
C SER A 11 -12.31 -79.07 14.94
N ALA A 12 -13.58 -79.32 14.61
CA ALA A 12 -14.70 -78.39 14.50
C ALA A 12 -15.56 -78.34 15.78
N CYS A 13 -16.61 -77.49 15.72
CA CYS A 13 -17.74 -77.30 16.65
C CYS A 13 -17.52 -76.24 17.75
N MET A 14 -18.23 -75.11 17.70
CA MET A 14 -19.63 -75.02 18.16
C MET A 14 -20.21 -73.64 17.82
N ALA A 15 -21.50 -73.66 17.49
CA ALA A 15 -22.32 -72.51 17.17
C ALA A 15 -22.48 -71.56 18.37
N SER A 16 -22.52 -70.26 18.10
CA SER A 16 -23.28 -69.30 18.89
C SER A 16 -23.63 -68.11 18.01
N LEU A 17 -24.90 -68.05 17.63
CA LEU A 17 -25.56 -66.89 17.05
C LEU A 17 -25.51 -65.75 18.09
N LEU A 18 -24.91 -64.63 17.73
CA LEU A 18 -25.16 -63.35 18.36
C LEU A 18 -25.44 -62.34 17.25
N VAL A 19 -26.74 -62.08 17.05
CA VAL A 19 -27.24 -60.93 16.29
C VAL A 19 -26.83 -59.69 17.06
N VAL A 20 -25.82 -58.97 16.57
CA VAL A 20 -25.53 -57.61 17.00
C VAL A 20 -26.08 -56.70 15.91
N ALA A 21 -27.16 -55.99 16.26
CA ALA A 21 -27.73 -54.95 15.43
C ALA A 21 -26.72 -53.82 15.25
N THR A 22 -26.22 -53.63 14.03
CA THR A 22 -25.44 -52.46 13.66
C THR A 22 -26.37 -51.26 13.54
N ALA A 23 -26.48 -50.47 14.60
CA ALA A 23 -27.03 -49.13 14.51
C ALA A 23 -26.07 -48.27 13.67
N ALA A 24 -26.46 -47.97 12.44
CA ALA A 24 -25.75 -47.02 11.58
C ALA A 24 -25.83 -45.63 12.21
N SER A 25 -24.78 -45.21 12.92
CA SER A 25 -24.61 -43.82 13.32
C SER A 25 -24.30 -43.00 12.07
N ALA A 26 -25.30 -42.29 11.54
CA ALA A 26 -25.09 -41.26 10.54
C ALA A 26 -24.26 -40.12 11.17
N GLN A 27 -22.95 -40.14 10.93
CA GLN A 27 -22.07 -39.01 11.24
C GLN A 27 -22.38 -37.88 10.26
N THR A 28 -23.15 -36.90 10.72
CA THR A 28 -23.19 -35.57 10.12
C THR A 28 -21.79 -34.96 10.25
N ALA A 29 -21.03 -35.01 9.16
CA ALA A 29 -19.79 -34.25 9.04
C ALA A 29 -20.09 -32.76 9.30
N PRO A 30 -19.24 -32.03 10.04
CA PRO A 30 -19.37 -30.58 10.10
C PRO A 30 -19.22 -30.07 8.67
N ALA A 31 -20.20 -29.30 8.20
CA ALA A 31 -20.05 -28.54 6.98
C ALA A 31 -18.80 -27.68 7.14
N ALA A 32 -17.74 -28.04 6.42
CA ALA A 32 -16.59 -27.18 6.28
C ALA A 32 -17.12 -25.89 5.67
N THR A 33 -17.18 -24.83 6.48
CA THR A 33 -17.32 -23.48 5.96
C THR A 33 -16.16 -23.31 4.99
N THR A 34 -16.44 -23.39 3.70
CA THR A 34 -15.51 -22.99 2.67
C THR A 34 -15.24 -21.52 2.94
N ALA A 35 -14.19 -21.24 3.72
CA ALA A 35 -13.58 -19.94 3.76
C ALA A 35 -13.31 -19.61 2.30
N ALA A 36 -13.97 -18.56 1.80
CA ALA A 36 -13.78 -18.10 0.44
C ALA A 36 -12.27 -18.03 0.20
N ALA A 37 -11.80 -18.77 -0.81
CA ALA A 37 -10.41 -18.70 -1.23
C ALA A 37 -10.06 -17.21 -1.40
N PRO A 38 -8.90 -16.75 -0.91
CA PRO A 38 -8.49 -15.38 -1.18
C PRO A 38 -8.51 -15.21 -2.70
N ASP A 39 -9.18 -14.15 -3.14
CA ASP A 39 -9.36 -13.76 -4.54
C ASP A 39 -7.95 -13.52 -5.14
N ALA A 40 -7.31 -14.60 -5.60
CA ALA A 40 -5.87 -14.68 -5.84
C ALA A 40 -5.38 -13.87 -7.06
N GLY A 41 -6.21 -12.97 -7.57
CA GLY A 41 -5.89 -12.11 -8.70
C GLY A 41 -6.21 -10.63 -8.49
N ARG A 42 -6.89 -10.24 -7.39
CA ARG A 42 -7.31 -8.84 -7.18
C ARG A 42 -6.67 -8.28 -5.91
N LEU A 43 -5.97 -7.16 -6.06
CA LEU A 43 -5.40 -6.41 -4.95
C LEU A 43 -6.44 -6.10 -3.88
N HIS A 44 -6.03 -5.99 -2.62
CA HIS A 44 -6.93 -5.52 -1.57
C HIS A 44 -7.37 -4.08 -1.85
N ALA A 45 -8.56 -3.70 -1.38
CA ALA A 45 -9.11 -2.36 -1.64
C ALA A 45 -8.17 -1.24 -1.16
N ALA A 46 -7.51 -1.43 0.00
CA ALA A 46 -6.52 -0.48 0.50
C ALA A 46 -5.31 -0.33 -0.44
N ASP A 47 -4.78 -1.44 -0.97
CA ASP A 47 -3.65 -1.43 -1.91
C ASP A 47 -4.04 -0.70 -3.20
N GLN A 48 -5.26 -0.91 -3.70
CA GLN A 48 -5.78 -0.23 -4.90
C GLN A 48 -5.92 1.28 -4.67
N THR A 49 -6.51 1.67 -3.54
CA THR A 49 -6.62 3.09 -3.15
C THR A 49 -5.24 3.71 -2.99
N PHE A 50 -4.29 3.01 -2.37
CA PHE A 50 -2.93 3.52 -2.21
C PHE A 50 -2.21 3.70 -3.55
N ILE A 51 -2.33 2.75 -4.47
CA ILE A 51 -1.76 2.89 -5.81
C ILE A 51 -2.33 4.13 -6.49
N ALA A 52 -3.65 4.34 -6.44
CA ALA A 52 -4.26 5.53 -7.04
C ALA A 52 -3.80 6.82 -6.33
N ASP A 53 -4.08 6.95 -5.04
CA ASP A 53 -3.89 8.19 -4.31
C ASP A 53 -2.42 8.51 -4.03
N GLY A 54 -1.64 7.50 -3.67
CA GLY A 54 -0.23 7.64 -3.33
C GLY A 54 0.62 8.00 -4.55
N THR A 55 0.38 7.32 -5.69
CA THR A 55 1.13 7.63 -6.92
C THR A 55 0.71 8.97 -7.51
N GLN A 56 -0.59 9.30 -7.51
CA GLN A 56 -1.08 10.60 -7.95
C GLN A 56 -0.52 11.73 -7.08
N ALA A 57 -0.51 11.58 -5.74
CA ALA A 57 0.02 12.60 -4.84
C ALA A 57 1.51 12.88 -5.12
N VAL A 58 2.34 11.83 -5.15
CA VAL A 58 3.79 11.95 -5.40
C VAL A 58 4.07 12.53 -6.79
N ALA A 59 3.34 12.09 -7.82
CA ALA A 59 3.44 12.62 -9.18
C ALA A 59 3.06 14.11 -9.26
N THR A 60 1.95 14.50 -8.62
CA THR A 60 1.48 15.89 -8.56
C THR A 60 2.53 16.79 -7.93
N GLN A 61 3.05 16.40 -6.77
CA GLN A 61 4.05 17.17 -6.05
C GLN A 61 5.35 17.31 -6.85
N ARG A 62 5.80 16.22 -7.50
CA ARG A 62 6.99 16.24 -8.35
C ARG A 62 6.83 17.22 -9.51
N ASP A 63 5.72 17.16 -10.22
CA ASP A 63 5.49 17.97 -11.41
C ASP A 63 5.23 19.44 -11.05
N ALA A 64 4.49 19.69 -9.97
CA ALA A 64 4.32 21.04 -9.41
C ALA A 64 5.66 21.63 -8.93
N ALA A 65 6.53 20.82 -8.34
CA ALA A 65 7.86 21.27 -7.91
C ALA A 65 8.76 21.62 -9.10
N ARG A 66 8.67 20.90 -10.23
CA ARG A 66 9.35 21.31 -11.47
C ARG A 66 8.83 22.66 -11.99
N ILE A 67 7.52 22.88 -11.92
CA ILE A 67 6.93 24.18 -12.24
C ILE A 67 7.52 25.25 -11.31
N ALA A 68 7.55 25.02 -9.99
CA ALA A 68 8.07 25.98 -9.01
C ALA A 68 9.54 26.32 -9.20
N THR A 69 10.37 25.32 -9.53
CA THR A 69 11.79 25.53 -9.84
C THR A 69 11.96 26.50 -11.03
N SER A 70 11.08 26.42 -12.02
CA SER A 70 11.12 27.31 -13.21
C SER A 70 10.44 28.67 -12.99
N ARG A 71 9.42 28.75 -12.13
CA ARG A 71 8.55 29.94 -12.00
C ARG A 71 8.88 30.85 -10.83
N SER A 72 9.33 30.29 -9.71
CA SER A 72 9.66 31.09 -8.53
C SER A 72 10.97 31.84 -8.74
N ILE A 73 11.12 32.99 -8.10
CA ILE A 73 12.41 33.66 -7.95
C ILE A 73 12.93 33.56 -6.51
N ASP A 74 12.10 33.03 -5.60
CA ASP A 74 12.42 32.90 -4.20
C ASP A 74 13.33 31.68 -3.96
N ARG A 75 14.45 31.92 -3.28
CA ARG A 75 15.47 30.88 -3.07
C ARG A 75 14.97 29.74 -2.17
N ASP A 76 14.14 30.04 -1.18
CA ASP A 76 13.63 29.00 -0.27
C ASP A 76 12.59 28.13 -0.96
N VAL A 77 11.73 28.73 -1.79
CA VAL A 77 10.73 28.00 -2.58
C VAL A 77 11.40 27.09 -3.59
N LYS A 78 12.44 27.58 -4.30
CA LYS A 78 13.24 26.76 -5.22
C LYS A 78 13.93 25.59 -4.54
N ALA A 79 14.63 25.84 -3.44
CA ALA A 79 15.34 24.79 -2.71
C ALA A 79 14.39 23.69 -2.22
N PHE A 80 13.21 24.07 -1.71
CA PHE A 80 12.17 23.12 -1.34
C PHE A 80 11.69 22.31 -2.56
N ALA A 81 11.38 22.98 -3.67
CA ALA A 81 10.89 22.34 -4.87
C ALA A 81 11.90 21.36 -5.49
N GLU A 82 13.17 21.72 -5.56
CA GLU A 82 14.24 20.86 -6.08
C GLU A 82 14.38 19.56 -5.26
N ARG A 83 14.32 19.70 -3.92
CA ARG A 83 14.32 18.56 -2.98
C ARG A 83 13.13 17.64 -3.24
N VAL A 84 11.91 18.18 -3.21
CA VAL A 84 10.67 17.41 -3.41
C VAL A 84 10.64 16.74 -4.78
N SER A 85 11.00 17.46 -5.86
CA SER A 85 11.02 16.86 -7.21
C SER A 85 12.00 15.69 -7.30
N THR A 86 13.15 15.77 -6.64
CA THR A 86 14.18 14.73 -6.70
C THR A 86 13.77 13.50 -5.91
N ASP A 87 13.30 13.71 -4.69
CA ASP A 87 12.93 12.63 -3.79
C ASP A 87 11.64 11.94 -4.25
N ASN A 88 10.66 12.70 -4.73
CA ASN A 88 9.42 12.12 -5.27
C ASN A 88 9.64 11.32 -6.55
N ALA A 89 10.65 11.64 -7.36
CA ALA A 89 11.03 10.78 -8.48
C ALA A 89 11.49 9.39 -8.00
N LYS A 90 12.32 9.34 -6.95
CA LYS A 90 12.78 8.07 -6.35
C LYS A 90 11.61 7.31 -5.72
N ILE A 91 10.70 8.01 -5.05
CA ILE A 91 9.49 7.39 -4.46
C ILE A 91 8.60 6.81 -5.56
N SER A 92 8.33 7.55 -6.65
CA SER A 92 7.56 7.02 -7.79
C SER A 92 8.19 5.76 -8.38
N ASP A 93 9.52 5.72 -8.49
CA ASP A 93 10.24 4.56 -9.01
C ASP A 93 10.14 3.36 -8.05
N ALA A 94 10.25 3.59 -6.74
CA ALA A 94 10.08 2.56 -5.71
C ALA A 94 8.66 1.99 -5.70
N LEU A 95 7.63 2.83 -5.80
CA LEU A 95 6.23 2.38 -5.85
C LEU A 95 5.96 1.52 -7.09
N ARG A 96 6.47 1.94 -8.25
CA ARG A 96 6.34 1.15 -9.49
C ARG A 96 7.07 -0.19 -9.40
N ALA A 97 8.24 -0.23 -8.78
CA ALA A 97 8.97 -1.48 -8.56
C ALA A 97 8.28 -2.42 -7.54
N ALA A 98 7.54 -1.84 -6.59
CA ALA A 98 6.78 -2.58 -5.59
C ALA A 98 5.40 -3.03 -6.08
N SER A 99 4.92 -2.48 -7.18
CA SER A 99 3.57 -2.78 -7.69
C SER A 99 3.49 -4.21 -8.24
N PRO A 100 2.45 -4.98 -7.86
CA PRO A 100 2.33 -6.36 -8.31
C PRO A 100 2.17 -6.47 -9.83
N ARG A 101 2.68 -7.57 -10.38
CA ARG A 101 2.56 -7.86 -11.83
C ARG A 101 1.09 -7.88 -12.25
N GLY A 102 0.76 -7.18 -13.33
CA GLY A 102 -0.60 -7.12 -13.87
C GLY A 102 -1.45 -5.95 -13.33
N VAL A 103 -0.91 -5.15 -12.40
CA VAL A 103 -1.53 -3.89 -11.98
C VAL A 103 -0.85 -2.76 -12.74
N ASP A 104 -1.64 -2.01 -13.51
CA ASP A 104 -1.11 -0.85 -14.23
C ASP A 104 -0.92 0.31 -13.25
N VAL A 105 0.34 0.65 -13.00
CA VAL A 105 0.70 1.84 -12.24
C VAL A 105 1.21 2.88 -13.21
N PRO A 106 0.46 3.98 -13.40
CA PRO A 106 0.83 5.00 -14.36
C PRO A 106 2.26 5.48 -14.13
N LYS A 107 3.04 5.60 -15.21
CA LYS A 107 4.39 6.17 -15.15
C LYS A 107 4.37 7.60 -14.60
N ASN A 108 3.31 8.34 -14.94
CA ASN A 108 3.02 9.66 -14.41
C ASN A 108 1.52 9.95 -14.53
N ASP A 109 0.85 10.17 -13.40
CA ASP A 109 -0.57 10.54 -13.36
C ASP A 109 -0.80 11.61 -12.29
N PRO A 110 -0.40 12.86 -12.54
CA PRO A 110 -0.58 13.94 -11.58
C PRO A 110 -2.03 14.46 -11.59
N ASP A 111 -2.44 15.07 -10.48
CA ASP A 111 -3.65 15.88 -10.40
C ASP A 111 -3.49 17.14 -11.26
N THR A 112 -4.00 17.06 -12.48
CA THR A 112 -3.92 18.15 -13.46
C THR A 112 -4.63 19.42 -13.02
N ALA A 113 -5.63 19.33 -12.14
CA ALA A 113 -6.34 20.51 -11.62
C ALA A 113 -5.44 21.33 -10.69
N VAL A 114 -4.66 20.65 -9.83
CA VAL A 114 -3.64 21.30 -8.99
C VAL A 114 -2.53 21.91 -9.85
N LEU A 115 -2.08 21.22 -10.90
CA LEU A 115 -1.08 21.80 -11.80
C LEU A 115 -1.62 23.04 -12.52
N ALA A 116 -2.86 22.98 -13.00
CA ALA A 116 -3.50 24.09 -13.71
C ALA A 116 -3.73 25.32 -12.80
N SER A 117 -4.11 25.11 -11.53
CA SER A 117 -4.37 26.19 -10.57
C SER A 117 -3.14 27.07 -10.32
N ILE A 118 -1.93 26.48 -10.34
CA ILE A 118 -0.68 27.21 -10.14
C ILE A 118 -0.03 27.67 -11.46
N ASN A 119 -0.38 27.05 -12.61
CA ASN A 119 0.37 27.25 -13.85
C ASN A 119 0.32 28.69 -14.39
N ASN A 120 -0.76 29.42 -14.14
CA ASN A 120 -0.95 30.79 -14.63
C ASN A 120 -0.49 31.86 -13.64
N LEU A 121 -0.17 31.48 -12.40
CA LEU A 121 0.25 32.42 -11.36
C LEU A 121 1.72 32.79 -11.51
N ARG A 122 2.12 33.98 -11.03
CA ARG A 122 3.50 34.48 -11.08
C ARG A 122 3.87 35.15 -9.75
N GLY A 123 5.18 35.28 -9.50
CA GLY A 123 5.71 35.99 -8.35
C GLY A 123 5.14 35.49 -7.02
N ALA A 124 4.83 36.43 -6.11
CA ALA A 124 4.35 36.10 -4.77
C ALA A 124 3.03 35.31 -4.76
N GLU A 125 2.14 35.55 -5.74
CA GLU A 125 0.88 34.79 -5.85
C GLU A 125 1.15 33.32 -6.20
N PHE A 126 2.12 33.08 -7.09
CA PHE A 126 2.57 31.71 -7.40
C PHE A 126 3.16 31.04 -6.16
N ASP A 127 4.10 31.71 -5.48
CA ASP A 127 4.78 31.14 -4.32
C ASP A 127 3.78 30.79 -3.21
N LYS A 128 2.81 31.67 -2.95
CA LYS A 128 1.73 31.41 -1.99
C LYS A 128 0.90 30.20 -2.37
N ALA A 129 0.38 30.15 -3.60
CA ALA A 129 -0.47 29.05 -4.04
C ALA A 129 0.29 27.71 -4.04
N TYR A 130 1.56 27.71 -4.45
CA TYR A 130 2.41 26.52 -4.41
C TYR A 130 2.61 26.02 -2.97
N ILE A 131 2.92 26.91 -2.02
CA ILE A 131 3.12 26.52 -0.62
C ILE A 131 1.82 25.97 -0.02
N GLU A 132 0.69 26.63 -0.22
CA GLU A 132 -0.59 26.22 0.36
C GLU A 132 -1.12 24.92 -0.25
N GLN A 133 -1.18 24.83 -1.58
CA GLN A 133 -1.85 23.73 -2.28
C GLN A 133 -0.97 22.50 -2.47
N VAL A 134 0.34 22.70 -2.66
CA VAL A 134 1.26 21.61 -2.99
C VAL A 134 2.12 21.24 -1.79
N ALA A 135 2.82 22.21 -1.20
CA ALA A 135 3.76 21.93 -0.12
C ALA A 135 3.03 21.52 1.18
N LEU A 136 1.93 22.17 1.54
CA LEU A 136 1.17 21.82 2.75
C LEU A 136 0.09 20.78 2.47
N ALA A 137 -0.89 21.10 1.61
CA ALA A 137 -2.03 20.22 1.38
C ALA A 137 -1.63 18.94 0.64
N GLY A 138 -0.71 19.02 -0.33
CA GLY A 138 -0.18 17.86 -1.05
C GLY A 138 0.58 16.90 -0.14
N GLU A 139 1.50 17.41 0.69
CA GLU A 139 2.26 16.55 1.64
C GLU A 139 1.33 15.91 2.67
N ARG A 140 0.33 16.63 3.16
CA ARG A 140 -0.68 16.04 4.06
C ARG A 140 -1.46 14.91 3.38
N LYS A 141 -1.83 15.07 2.09
CA LYS A 141 -2.48 14.01 1.30
C LYS A 141 -1.56 12.80 1.14
N ALA A 142 -0.28 13.03 0.83
CA ALA A 142 0.72 11.96 0.72
C ALA A 142 0.89 11.23 2.07
N LEU A 143 1.07 11.95 3.18
CA LEU A 143 1.16 11.34 4.52
C LEU A 143 -0.04 10.44 4.82
N SER A 144 -1.26 10.93 4.55
CA SER A 144 -2.49 10.16 4.76
C SER A 144 -2.50 8.87 3.94
N ALA A 145 -2.21 8.96 2.63
CA ALA A 145 -2.22 7.80 1.74
C ALA A 145 -1.17 6.75 2.16
N PHE A 146 0.05 7.19 2.47
CA PHE A 146 1.14 6.29 2.87
C PHE A 146 0.88 5.65 4.24
N GLN A 147 0.35 6.40 5.21
CA GLN A 147 -0.03 5.84 6.51
C GLN A 147 -1.18 4.84 6.40
N ALA A 148 -2.18 5.11 5.55
CA ALA A 148 -3.29 4.21 5.30
C ALA A 148 -2.83 2.88 4.71
N GLU A 149 -1.90 2.89 3.75
CA GLU A 149 -1.29 1.67 3.21
C GLU A 149 -0.54 0.88 4.28
N ILE A 150 0.28 1.56 5.07
CA ILE A 150 1.07 0.90 6.12
C ILE A 150 0.15 0.21 7.14
N ALA A 151 -0.98 0.84 7.48
CA ALA A 151 -1.95 0.31 8.42
C ALA A 151 -2.81 -0.80 7.82
N SER A 152 -3.37 -0.59 6.63
CA SER A 152 -4.50 -1.36 6.10
C SER A 152 -4.22 -2.12 4.82
N GLY A 153 -3.08 -1.85 4.17
CA GLY A 153 -2.60 -2.57 2.99
C GLY A 153 -2.34 -4.04 3.31
N ARG A 154 -2.39 -4.88 2.28
CA ARG A 154 -2.12 -6.33 2.33
C ARG A 154 -0.96 -6.74 1.44
N ASP A 155 -0.62 -5.96 0.42
CA ASP A 155 0.54 -6.27 -0.41
C ASP A 155 1.85 -5.96 0.35
N PRO A 156 2.72 -6.96 0.59
CA PRO A 156 3.91 -6.75 1.40
C PRO A 156 4.93 -5.80 0.74
N GLN A 157 4.98 -5.73 -0.59
CA GLN A 157 5.92 -4.89 -1.32
C GLN A 157 5.46 -3.43 -1.29
N LEU A 158 4.17 -3.16 -1.49
CA LEU A 158 3.59 -1.82 -1.38
C LEU A 158 3.73 -1.27 0.04
N LYS A 159 3.45 -2.08 1.06
CA LYS A 159 3.65 -1.68 2.47
C LYS A 159 5.10 -1.36 2.77
N ASP A 160 6.05 -2.15 2.30
CA ASP A 160 7.48 -1.89 2.50
C ASP A 160 7.94 -0.61 1.79
N ALA A 161 7.52 -0.41 0.53
CA ALA A 161 7.79 0.83 -0.19
C ALA A 161 7.19 2.06 0.52
N ALA A 162 5.95 1.95 1.02
CA ALA A 162 5.31 3.01 1.78
C ALA A 162 6.07 3.32 3.08
N ARG A 163 6.50 2.30 3.83
CA ARG A 163 7.30 2.48 5.07
C ARG A 163 8.63 3.17 4.80
N LYS A 164 9.31 2.82 3.70
CA LYS A 164 10.61 3.41 3.32
C LYS A 164 10.49 4.86 2.87
N ALA A 165 9.38 5.21 2.21
CA ALA A 165 9.12 6.58 1.75
C ALA A 165 8.63 7.51 2.88
N LEU A 166 7.90 6.99 3.86
CA LEU A 166 7.24 7.78 4.90
C LEU A 166 8.16 8.81 5.61
N PRO A 167 9.39 8.48 6.02
CA PRO A 167 10.28 9.46 6.67
C PRO A 167 10.61 10.66 5.78
N THR A 168 10.74 10.43 4.46
CA THR A 168 11.02 11.51 3.50
C THR A 168 9.81 12.43 3.35
N ILE A 169 8.61 11.86 3.27
CA ILE A 169 7.35 12.63 3.18
C ILE A 169 7.12 13.44 4.47
N GLN A 170 7.45 12.86 5.64
CA GLN A 170 7.40 13.58 6.91
C GLN A 170 8.39 14.75 6.97
N GLU A 171 9.61 14.56 6.46
CA GLU A 171 10.59 15.63 6.32
C GLU A 171 10.09 16.73 5.38
N HIS A 172 9.55 16.37 4.22
CA HIS A 172 8.99 17.34 3.28
C HIS A 172 7.85 18.15 3.90
N TYR A 173 6.94 17.52 4.64
CA TYR A 173 5.87 18.24 5.34
C TYR A 173 6.42 19.22 6.39
N ALA A 174 7.42 18.82 7.17
CA ALA A 174 8.06 19.71 8.14
C ALA A 174 8.74 20.90 7.45
N LEU A 175 9.44 20.66 6.34
CA LEU A 175 10.05 21.72 5.53
C LEU A 175 9.00 22.67 4.93
N ALA A 176 7.85 22.14 4.51
CA ALA A 176 6.74 22.93 3.99
C ALA A 176 6.13 23.84 5.08
N GLN A 177 5.98 23.34 6.30
CA GLN A 177 5.52 24.13 7.44
C GLN A 177 6.48 25.27 7.78
N GLU A 178 7.78 24.99 7.82
CA GLU A 178 8.80 26.02 8.06
C GLU A 178 8.88 27.03 6.91
N LEU A 179 8.73 26.58 5.66
CA LEU A 179 8.63 27.46 4.49
C LEU A 179 7.42 28.39 4.61
N ALA A 180 6.23 27.86 4.90
CA ALA A 180 5.02 28.64 5.08
C ALA A 180 5.18 29.70 6.19
N LYS A 181 5.73 29.31 7.34
CA LYS A 181 6.01 30.21 8.46
C LYS A 181 6.96 31.35 8.06
N ARG A 182 8.04 31.05 7.34
CA ARG A 182 8.99 32.07 6.83
C ARG A 182 8.35 33.02 5.82
N LYS A 183 7.34 32.57 5.07
CA LYS A 183 6.56 33.40 4.15
C LYS A 183 5.34 34.07 4.79
N HIS A 184 5.20 33.98 6.12
CA HIS A 184 4.05 34.50 6.86
C HIS A 184 2.70 33.96 6.36
N LEU A 185 2.72 32.76 5.78
CA LEU A 185 1.51 32.03 5.41
C LEU A 185 1.09 31.22 6.64
N THR A 186 -0.12 31.47 7.13
CA THR A 186 -0.68 30.67 8.21
C THR A 186 -0.88 29.25 7.68
N ALA A 187 -0.27 28.25 8.34
CA ALA A 187 -0.69 26.87 8.13
C ALA A 187 -2.20 26.83 8.40
N ALA A 188 -3.00 26.50 7.37
CA ALA A 188 -4.44 26.36 7.55
C ALA A 188 -4.67 25.42 8.73
N ALA A 189 -5.46 25.87 9.70
CA ALA A 189 -5.73 25.16 10.94
C ALA A 189 -6.15 23.71 10.65
N GLN A 190 -5.70 22.84 11.56
CA GLN A 190 -5.74 21.37 11.51
C GLN A 190 -7.09 20.80 11.11
#